data_AF-Q9UK41-F1
#
_entry.id   AF-Q9UK41-F1
#
_cell.length_a   1.000
_cell.length_b   1.000
_cell.length_c   1.000
_cell.angle_alpha   90.00
_cell.angle_beta   90.00
_cell.angle_gamma   90.00
#
_symmetry.space_group_name_H-M   'P 1'
#
loop_
_entity.id
_entity.type
_entity.pdbx_description
1 polymer ?
#
loop_
_entity_poly.entity_id
_entity_poly.type
_entity_poly.pdbx_seq_one_letter_code
_entity_poly.pdbx_strand_id
1 'polypeptide(L)'
;MFHGIPATPGIGAPGNKPELYEEVKLYKNAREREKYDNMAELFAVVKTMQALEKAYIKDCVSPSEYTAACSRLLVQYKAAFRQVQGSEISSIDEFCRKFRLDCPLAMERIKEDRPITIKDDKGNLNRCIADVVSLFITVMDKLRLEIRAMDEIQPDLRELMETMHRMSHLPPDFEGRQTVSQWLQTLSGMSASDELDDSQVRQMLFDLESAYNAFNRFLHA
;
A
#
# COMPACT_ATOMS: atom_id res chain seq x y z
N MET A 1 41.80 8.73 60.12
CA MET A 1 41.86 7.26 60.32
C MET A 1 40.97 6.62 59.27
N PHE A 2 41.54 6.05 58.21
CA PHE A 2 40.79 5.25 57.24
C PHE A 2 41.03 3.78 57.57
N HIS A 3 39.96 3.06 57.92
CA HIS A 3 39.99 1.61 58.12
C HIS A 3 40.07 0.92 56.76
N GLY A 4 41.12 0.10 56.57
CA GLY A 4 41.31 -0.72 55.38
C GLY A 4 40.26 -1.83 55.28
N ILE A 5 39.71 -2.01 54.09
CA ILE A 5 38.79 -3.11 53.75
C ILE A 5 39.55 -4.45 53.89
N PRO A 6 39.03 -5.44 54.63
CA PRO A 6 39.66 -6.74 54.74
C PRO A 6 39.55 -7.50 53.41
N ALA A 7 40.68 -8.03 52.93
CA ALA A 7 40.73 -8.88 51.76
C ALA A 7 39.93 -10.18 52.02
N THR A 8 38.93 -10.44 51.19
CA THR A 8 38.17 -11.69 51.15
C THR A 8 39.07 -12.86 50.72
N PRO A 9 39.26 -13.91 51.55
CA PRO A 9 39.97 -15.11 51.13
C PRO A 9 38.96 -16.04 50.45
N GLY A 10 39.06 -16.21 49.13
CA GLY A 10 38.20 -17.16 48.41
C GLY A 10 38.07 -16.92 46.91
N ILE A 11 39.16 -16.64 46.19
CA ILE A 11 39.18 -16.77 44.73
C ILE A 11 39.77 -18.14 44.42
N GLY A 12 38.90 -19.15 44.26
CA GLY A 12 39.30 -20.44 43.71
C GLY A 12 40.00 -20.22 42.36
N ALA A 13 41.08 -20.97 42.11
CA ALA A 13 41.81 -20.90 40.85
C ALA A 13 40.83 -20.93 39.67
N PRO A 14 40.98 -20.05 38.66
CA PRO A 14 40.08 -20.08 37.51
C PRO A 14 40.19 -21.47 36.88
N GLY A 15 39.11 -22.26 36.97
CA GLY A 15 39.03 -23.55 36.30
C GLY A 15 39.37 -23.38 34.83
N ASN A 16 40.09 -24.35 34.24
CA ASN A 16 40.42 -24.34 32.82
C ASN A 16 39.10 -24.21 32.00
N LYS A 17 39.00 -23.18 31.16
CA LYS A 17 37.82 -22.83 30.35
C LYS A 17 38.10 -23.15 28.87
N PRO A 18 37.98 -24.41 28.44
CA PRO A 18 38.36 -24.84 27.09
C PRO A 18 37.64 -24.06 25.99
N GLU A 19 36.40 -23.61 26.23
CA GLU A 19 35.59 -22.85 25.29
C GLU A 19 36.19 -21.49 24.90
N LEU A 20 37.11 -20.95 25.71
CA LEU A 20 37.81 -19.69 25.41
C LEU A 20 38.97 -19.87 24.42
N TYR A 21 39.35 -21.12 24.11
CA TYR A 21 40.44 -21.45 23.18
C TYR A 21 39.93 -21.87 21.79
N GLU A 22 38.62 -21.86 21.57
CA GLU A 22 38.00 -22.23 20.29
C GLU A 22 37.25 -21.02 19.67
N GLU A 23 37.42 -20.81 18.35
CA GLU A 23 36.62 -19.82 17.62
C GLU A 23 35.18 -20.30 17.44
N VAL A 24 34.21 -19.48 17.88
CA VAL A 24 32.79 -19.77 17.70
C VAL A 24 32.36 -19.57 16.24
N LYS A 25 31.56 -20.51 15.72
CA LYS A 25 30.95 -20.42 14.39
C LYS A 25 29.48 -20.03 14.50
N LEU A 26 29.01 -19.19 13.57
CA LEU A 26 27.61 -18.75 13.52
C LEU A 26 26.65 -19.92 13.25
N TYR A 27 27.05 -20.88 12.43
CA TYR A 27 26.28 -22.07 12.08
C TYR A 27 27.15 -23.33 12.08
N LYS A 28 26.53 -24.48 12.28
CA LYS A 28 27.16 -25.81 12.30
C LYS A 28 26.67 -26.75 11.20
N ASN A 29 25.60 -26.38 10.49
CA ASN A 29 24.99 -27.20 9.43
C ASN A 29 24.37 -26.34 8.31
N ALA A 30 23.98 -26.97 7.20
CA ALA A 30 23.42 -26.29 6.04
C ALA A 30 22.10 -25.56 6.33
N ARG A 31 21.27 -26.10 7.22
CA ARG A 31 19.98 -25.50 7.61
C ARG A 31 20.17 -24.21 8.41
N GLU A 32 21.10 -24.20 9.35
CA GLU A 32 21.46 -22.99 10.10
C GLU A 32 22.07 -21.93 9.19
N ARG A 33 22.93 -22.34 8.25
CA ARG A 33 23.52 -21.41 7.26
C ARG A 33 22.44 -20.70 6.45
N GLU A 34 21.50 -21.46 5.88
CA GLU A 34 20.35 -20.92 5.12
C GLU A 34 19.49 -19.98 5.99
N LYS A 35 19.22 -20.36 7.24
CA LYS A 35 18.48 -19.52 8.18
C LYS A 35 19.18 -18.18 8.41
N TYR A 36 20.49 -18.17 8.67
CA TYR A 36 21.24 -16.94 8.90
C TYR A 36 21.41 -16.10 7.63
N ASP A 37 21.46 -16.72 6.45
CA ASP A 37 21.48 -16.02 5.16
C ASP A 37 20.18 -15.22 4.96
N ASN A 38 19.02 -15.87 5.13
CA ASN A 38 17.72 -15.21 5.06
C ASN A 38 17.54 -14.11 6.12
N MET A 39 18.04 -14.34 7.35
CA MET A 39 18.03 -13.32 8.41
C MET A 39 18.93 -12.13 8.07
N ALA A 40 20.10 -12.37 7.45
CA ALA A 40 21.01 -11.31 7.02
C ALA A 40 20.36 -10.45 5.92
N GLU A 41 19.66 -11.06 4.98
CA GLU A 41 18.94 -10.34 3.92
C GLU A 41 17.81 -9.48 4.48
N LEU A 42 16.98 -10.01 5.39
CA LEU A 42 15.96 -9.23 6.08
C LEU A 42 16.56 -8.04 6.85
N PHE A 43 17.65 -8.27 7.59
CA PHE A 43 18.36 -7.22 8.31
C PHE A 43 18.85 -6.12 7.36
N ALA A 44 19.46 -6.53 6.23
CA ALA A 44 19.98 -5.62 5.21
C ALA A 44 18.87 -4.79 4.55
N VAL A 45 17.74 -5.41 4.19
CA VAL A 45 16.59 -4.71 3.58
C VAL A 45 16.03 -3.64 4.53
N VAL A 46 15.82 -3.98 5.80
CA VAL A 46 15.31 -3.04 6.81
C VAL A 46 16.29 -1.89 7.04
N LYS A 47 17.60 -2.18 7.13
CA LYS A 47 18.62 -1.13 7.29
C LYS A 47 18.74 -0.23 6.06
N THR A 48 18.60 -0.79 4.87
CA THR A 48 18.60 -0.05 3.59
C THR A 48 17.38 0.86 3.51
N MET A 49 16.19 0.38 3.87
CA MET A 49 14.98 1.21 3.95
C MET A 49 15.16 2.35 4.95
N GLN A 50 15.72 2.09 6.13
CA GLN A 50 16.01 3.11 7.13
C GLN A 50 16.99 4.19 6.62
N ALA A 51 17.97 3.81 5.79
CA ALA A 51 18.89 4.74 5.16
C ALA A 51 18.22 5.56 4.05
N LEU A 52 17.36 4.93 3.24
CA LEU A 52 16.58 5.61 2.20
C LEU A 52 15.65 6.68 2.81
N GLU A 53 14.93 6.34 3.88
CA GLU A 53 14.08 7.30 4.60
C GLU A 53 14.90 8.50 5.11
N LYS A 54 16.09 8.25 5.66
CA LYS A 54 17.00 9.32 6.10
C LYS A 54 17.50 10.17 4.94
N ALA A 55 17.77 9.58 3.78
CA ALA A 55 18.20 10.30 2.58
C ALA A 55 17.08 11.21 2.06
N TYR A 56 15.83 10.75 2.07
CA TYR A 56 14.68 11.55 1.69
C TYR A 56 14.42 12.71 2.66
N ILE A 57 14.49 12.48 3.98
CA ILE A 57 14.39 13.55 4.99
C ILE A 57 15.48 14.62 4.81
N LYS A 58 16.67 14.21 4.36
CA LYS A 58 17.81 15.10 4.09
C LYS A 58 17.80 15.71 2.69
N ASP A 59 16.71 15.53 1.94
CA ASP A 59 16.52 16.06 0.58
C ASP A 59 17.65 15.66 -0.39
N CYS A 60 18.18 14.45 -0.22
CA CYS A 60 19.29 13.93 -1.03
C CYS A 60 18.82 13.08 -2.22
N VAL A 61 17.52 12.81 -2.33
CA VAL A 61 16.91 11.96 -3.36
C VAL A 61 15.60 12.60 -3.81
N SER A 62 15.33 12.59 -5.12
CA SER A 62 14.09 13.18 -5.63
C SER A 62 12.85 12.36 -5.21
N PRO A 63 11.64 12.96 -5.15
CA PRO A 63 10.42 12.24 -4.80
C PRO A 63 10.12 11.03 -5.71
N SER A 64 10.42 11.15 -7.01
CA SER A 64 10.22 10.07 -7.98
C SER A 64 11.15 8.87 -7.72
N GLU A 65 12.45 9.13 -7.56
CA GLU A 65 13.44 8.09 -7.27
C GLU A 65 13.19 7.42 -5.91
N TYR A 66 12.89 8.23 -4.90
CA TYR A 66 12.52 7.75 -3.57
C TYR A 66 11.32 6.83 -3.63
N THR A 67 10.23 7.24 -4.29
CA THR A 67 8.99 6.45 -4.35
C THR A 67 9.25 5.11 -5.02
N ALA A 68 9.95 5.10 -6.16
CA ALA A 68 10.28 3.88 -6.87
C ALA A 68 11.18 2.95 -6.04
N ALA A 69 12.19 3.49 -5.36
CA ALA A 69 13.11 2.71 -4.53
C ALA A 69 12.42 2.14 -3.27
N CYS A 70 11.62 2.96 -2.59
CA CYS A 70 10.90 2.58 -1.38
C CYS A 70 9.86 1.49 -1.68
N SER A 71 9.10 1.63 -2.78
CA SER A 71 8.14 0.59 -3.22
C SER A 71 8.84 -0.75 -3.51
N ARG A 72 10.01 -0.75 -4.16
CA ARG A 72 10.78 -1.98 -4.37
C ARG A 72 11.26 -2.60 -3.06
N LEU A 73 11.79 -1.79 -2.14
CA LEU A 73 12.25 -2.26 -0.83
C LEU A 73 11.11 -2.83 0.02
N LEU A 74 9.89 -2.28 -0.05
CA LEU A 74 8.72 -2.82 0.64
C LEU A 74 8.32 -4.20 0.11
N VAL A 75 8.37 -4.40 -1.22
CA VAL A 75 8.13 -5.72 -1.83
C VAL A 75 9.20 -6.73 -1.42
N GLN A 76 10.48 -6.32 -1.47
CA GLN A 76 11.61 -7.14 -1.03
C GLN A 76 11.52 -7.49 0.46
N TYR A 77 11.12 -6.53 1.30
CA TYR A 77 10.89 -6.73 2.73
C TYR A 77 9.84 -7.82 2.97
N LYS A 78 8.69 -7.77 2.27
CA LYS A 78 7.63 -8.77 2.42
C LYS A 78 8.12 -10.18 2.08
N ALA A 79 8.93 -10.31 1.02
CA ALA A 79 9.54 -11.58 0.65
C ALA A 79 10.58 -12.05 1.69
N ALA A 80 11.50 -11.18 2.10
CA ALA A 80 12.54 -11.50 3.08
C ALA A 80 11.96 -11.87 4.45
N PHE A 81 10.95 -11.12 4.92
CA PHE A 81 10.29 -11.42 6.19
C PHE A 81 9.55 -12.76 6.14
N ARG A 82 8.89 -13.09 5.02
CA ARG A 82 8.23 -14.39 4.83
C ARG A 82 9.21 -15.56 4.93
N GLN A 83 10.44 -15.41 4.45
CA GLN A 83 11.48 -16.45 4.56
C GLN A 83 12.02 -16.63 5.99
N VAL A 84 11.99 -15.57 6.80
CA VAL A 84 12.49 -15.57 8.19
C VAL A 84 11.38 -15.95 9.19
N GLN A 85 10.13 -15.68 8.86
CA GLN A 85 8.98 -15.92 9.73
C GLN A 85 8.82 -17.39 10.06
N GLY A 86 8.70 -17.72 11.34
CA GLY A 86 8.58 -19.08 11.82
C GLY A 86 8.42 -19.16 13.33
N SER A 87 8.73 -20.31 13.92
CA SER A 87 8.55 -20.54 15.36
C SER A 87 9.42 -19.67 16.26
N GLU A 88 10.57 -19.20 15.78
CA GLU A 88 11.50 -18.34 16.55
C GLU A 88 11.33 -16.83 16.31
N ILE A 89 10.67 -16.44 15.23
CA ILE A 89 10.48 -15.05 14.81
C ILE A 89 9.07 -14.95 14.25
N SER A 90 8.15 -14.44 15.05
CA SER A 90 6.73 -14.31 14.71
C SER A 90 6.41 -12.97 14.05
N SER A 91 7.11 -11.91 14.45
CA SER A 91 6.91 -10.53 13.98
C SER A 91 8.23 -9.84 13.65
N ILE A 92 8.14 -8.77 12.87
CA ILE A 92 9.30 -7.92 12.56
C ILE A 92 9.82 -7.21 13.82
N ASP A 93 8.94 -6.82 14.76
CA ASP A 93 9.34 -6.23 16.04
C ASP A 93 10.18 -7.20 16.88
N GLU A 94 9.84 -8.49 16.86
CA GLU A 94 10.61 -9.54 17.54
C GLU A 94 12.00 -9.69 16.91
N PHE A 95 12.07 -9.72 15.58
CA PHE A 95 13.34 -9.73 14.85
C PHE A 95 14.21 -8.52 15.18
N CYS A 96 13.64 -7.32 15.11
CA CYS A 96 14.36 -6.09 15.41
C CYS A 96 14.87 -6.06 16.86
N ARG A 97 14.06 -6.54 17.81
CA ARG A 97 14.48 -6.65 19.22
C ARG A 97 15.62 -7.65 19.41
N LYS A 98 15.52 -8.84 18.79
CA LYS A 98 16.53 -9.91 18.90
C LYS A 98 17.90 -9.47 18.39
N PHE A 99 17.93 -8.74 17.27
CA PHE A 99 19.17 -8.29 16.63
C PHE A 99 19.54 -6.83 16.90
N ARG A 100 18.84 -6.16 17.84
CA ARG A 100 19.05 -4.74 18.20
C ARG A 100 19.01 -3.81 16.98
N LEU A 101 18.10 -4.07 16.06
CA LEU A 101 17.92 -3.31 14.83
C LEU A 101 16.96 -2.14 15.08
N ASP A 102 17.53 -1.01 15.52
CA ASP A 102 16.77 0.22 15.75
C ASP A 102 16.59 1.01 14.44
N CYS A 103 15.40 0.91 13.84
CA CYS A 103 15.06 1.47 12.53
C CYS A 103 13.62 2.05 12.50
N PRO A 104 13.33 3.09 13.28
CA PRO A 104 11.97 3.60 13.46
C PRO A 104 11.31 4.10 12.16
N LEU A 105 12.08 4.67 11.23
CA LEU A 105 11.53 5.16 9.96
C LEU A 105 11.13 3.99 9.04
N ALA A 106 11.96 2.95 8.98
CA ALA A 106 11.64 1.75 8.22
C ALA A 106 10.40 1.04 8.80
N MET A 107 10.27 0.98 10.14
CA MET A 107 9.10 0.39 10.78
C MET A 107 7.81 1.13 10.42
N GLU A 108 7.85 2.46 10.33
CA GLU A 108 6.68 3.24 9.90
C GLU A 108 6.30 2.96 8.44
N ARG A 109 7.28 2.86 7.52
CA ARG A 109 6.99 2.48 6.12
C ARG A 109 6.43 1.07 5.99
N ILE A 110 6.95 0.13 6.78
CA ILE A 110 6.48 -1.26 6.83
C ILE A 110 5.04 -1.32 7.35
N LYS A 111 4.75 -0.57 8.42
CA LYS A 111 3.41 -0.51 9.03
C LYS A 111 2.37 0.05 8.06
N GLU A 112 2.72 1.11 7.34
CA GLU A 112 1.82 1.75 6.37
C GLU A 112 1.79 1.04 5.00
N ASP A 113 2.77 0.16 4.72
CA ASP A 113 3.01 -0.54 3.44
C ASP A 113 3.02 0.40 2.22
N ARG A 114 3.53 1.63 2.38
CA ARG A 114 3.66 2.61 1.29
C ARG A 114 4.79 3.63 1.54
N PRO A 115 5.39 4.19 0.47
CA PRO A 115 6.32 5.33 0.59
C PRO A 115 5.66 6.56 1.23
N ILE A 116 6.43 7.43 1.88
CA ILE A 116 5.90 8.64 2.56
C ILE A 116 5.27 9.65 1.58
N THR A 117 5.66 9.59 0.32
CA THR A 117 5.13 10.39 -0.79
C THR A 117 3.72 9.98 -1.21
N ILE A 118 3.33 8.73 -0.93
CA ILE A 118 1.99 8.21 -1.24
C ILE A 118 1.09 8.49 -0.04
N LYS A 119 0.16 9.43 -0.22
CA LYS A 119 -0.86 9.73 0.79
C LYS A 119 -1.78 8.53 0.96
N ASP A 120 -2.31 8.36 2.17
CA ASP A 120 -3.35 7.37 2.41
C ASP A 120 -4.63 7.83 1.74
N ASP A 121 -4.78 7.48 0.47
CA ASP A 121 -6.04 7.68 -0.20
C ASP A 121 -7.00 6.55 0.17
N LYS A 122 -6.75 5.58 1.06
CA LYS A 122 -7.76 4.52 1.33
C LYS A 122 -9.10 5.07 1.81
N GLY A 123 -9.07 6.11 2.64
CA GLY A 123 -10.28 6.83 3.04
C GLY A 123 -10.96 7.54 1.87
N ASN A 124 -10.15 8.14 0.99
CA ASN A 124 -10.63 8.83 -0.21
C ASN A 124 -11.09 7.84 -1.30
N LEU A 125 -10.46 6.67 -1.40
CA LEU A 125 -10.67 5.62 -2.38
C LEU A 125 -11.96 4.88 -2.05
N ASN A 126 -12.14 4.44 -0.80
CA ASN A 126 -13.40 3.82 -0.38
C ASN A 126 -14.56 4.78 -0.56
N ARG A 127 -14.35 6.07 -0.25
CA ARG A 127 -15.33 7.13 -0.50
C ARG A 127 -15.60 7.31 -2.00
N CYS A 128 -14.57 7.44 -2.83
CA CYS A 128 -14.71 7.57 -4.28
C CYS A 128 -15.39 6.34 -4.90
N ILE A 129 -15.07 5.13 -4.44
CA ILE A 129 -15.73 3.88 -4.88
C ILE A 129 -17.22 3.94 -4.54
N ALA A 130 -17.56 4.30 -3.29
CA ALA A 130 -18.95 4.42 -2.87
C ALA A 130 -19.69 5.50 -3.68
N ASP A 131 -19.07 6.64 -3.92
CA ASP A 131 -19.62 7.74 -4.72
C ASP A 131 -19.85 7.31 -6.18
N VAL A 132 -18.87 6.66 -6.83
CA VAL A 132 -19.00 6.12 -8.20
C VAL A 132 -20.12 5.10 -8.29
N VAL A 133 -20.17 4.13 -7.37
CA VAL A 133 -21.25 3.12 -7.32
C VAL A 133 -22.61 3.79 -7.14
N SER A 134 -22.71 4.73 -6.20
CA SER A 134 -23.93 5.49 -5.92
C SER A 134 -24.40 6.28 -7.13
N LEU A 135 -23.49 6.94 -7.85
CA LEU A 135 -23.79 7.75 -9.03
C LEU A 135 -24.21 6.89 -10.22
N PHE A 136 -23.57 5.75 -10.46
CA PHE A 136 -24.02 4.79 -11.48
C PHE A 136 -25.47 4.34 -11.21
N ILE A 137 -25.76 3.92 -9.98
CA ILE A 137 -27.11 3.50 -9.57
C ILE A 137 -28.11 4.66 -9.73
N THR A 138 -27.76 5.84 -9.25
CA THR A 138 -28.62 7.04 -9.31
C THR A 138 -29.00 7.40 -10.74
N VAL A 139 -28.03 7.46 -11.66
CA VAL A 139 -28.30 7.79 -13.07
C VAL A 139 -29.16 6.70 -13.72
N MET A 140 -28.84 5.42 -13.51
CA MET A 140 -29.63 4.32 -14.07
C MET A 140 -31.06 4.31 -13.51
N ASP A 141 -31.26 4.60 -12.23
CA ASP A 141 -32.57 4.65 -11.61
C ASP A 141 -33.39 5.84 -12.11
N LYS A 142 -32.80 7.03 -12.29
CA LYS A 142 -33.46 8.17 -12.93
C LYS A 142 -34.02 7.79 -14.30
N LEU A 143 -33.19 7.17 -15.16
CA LEU A 143 -33.61 6.73 -16.48
C LEU A 143 -34.74 5.69 -16.43
N ARG A 144 -34.70 4.74 -15.49
CA ARG A 144 -35.76 3.72 -15.27
C ARG A 144 -37.06 4.31 -14.73
N LEU A 145 -36.98 5.41 -13.99
CA LEU A 145 -38.12 6.17 -13.47
C LEU A 145 -38.67 7.19 -14.47
N GLU A 146 -38.23 7.13 -15.73
CA GLU A 146 -38.65 8.03 -16.81
C GLU A 146 -38.30 9.50 -16.57
N ILE A 147 -37.26 9.77 -15.77
CA ILE A 147 -36.62 11.07 -15.68
C ILE A 147 -35.64 11.18 -16.84
N ARG A 148 -35.96 12.02 -17.83
CA ARG A 148 -35.30 12.01 -19.16
C ARG A 148 -34.77 13.37 -19.60
N ALA A 149 -35.12 14.44 -18.89
CA ALA A 149 -34.68 15.78 -19.22
C ALA A 149 -33.16 15.92 -19.07
N MET A 150 -32.53 16.63 -20.01
CA MET A 150 -31.09 16.82 -20.05
C MET A 150 -30.56 17.38 -18.73
N ASP A 151 -31.20 18.41 -18.19
CA ASP A 151 -30.79 19.09 -16.96
C ASP A 151 -30.94 18.23 -15.69
N GLU A 152 -31.78 17.19 -15.73
CA GLU A 152 -31.95 16.23 -14.64
C GLU A 152 -30.92 15.09 -14.68
N ILE A 153 -30.38 14.75 -15.86
CA ILE A 153 -29.44 13.63 -16.06
C ILE A 153 -27.98 14.08 -16.12
N GLN A 154 -27.71 15.19 -16.82
CA GLN A 154 -26.36 15.69 -17.11
C GLN A 154 -25.52 15.96 -15.84
N PRO A 155 -26.06 16.56 -14.76
CA PRO A 155 -25.27 16.84 -13.56
C PRO A 155 -24.72 15.58 -12.88
N ASP A 156 -25.51 14.51 -12.78
CA ASP A 156 -25.08 13.27 -12.13
C ASP A 156 -24.03 12.54 -12.96
N LEU A 157 -24.17 12.52 -14.29
CA LEU A 157 -23.13 11.99 -15.17
C LEU A 157 -21.82 12.78 -15.08
N ARG A 158 -21.91 14.10 -14.92
CA ARG A 158 -20.72 14.97 -14.77
C ARG A 158 -20.02 14.64 -13.46
N GLU A 159 -20.76 14.57 -12.36
CA GLU A 159 -20.20 14.18 -11.06
C GLU A 159 -19.62 12.76 -11.11
N LEU A 160 -20.27 11.82 -11.81
CA LEU A 160 -19.75 10.47 -12.03
C LEU A 160 -18.39 10.50 -12.74
N MET A 161 -18.29 11.27 -13.82
CA MET A 161 -17.04 11.43 -14.58
C MET A 161 -15.94 12.08 -13.74
N GLU A 162 -16.27 13.15 -13.01
CA GLU A 162 -15.32 13.85 -12.13
C GLU A 162 -14.86 12.94 -10.98
N THR A 163 -15.76 12.18 -10.37
CA THR A 163 -15.44 11.20 -9.32
C THR A 163 -14.51 10.10 -9.85
N MET A 164 -14.79 9.57 -11.05
CA MET A 164 -13.91 8.59 -11.69
C MET A 164 -12.52 9.18 -11.97
N HIS A 165 -12.39 10.45 -12.36
CA HIS A 165 -11.08 11.09 -12.56
C HIS A 165 -10.30 11.30 -11.26
N ARG A 166 -11.00 11.55 -10.14
CA ARG A 166 -10.36 11.66 -8.81
C ARG A 166 -9.77 10.32 -8.32
N MET A 167 -10.24 9.19 -8.87
CA MET A 167 -9.76 7.86 -8.51
C MET A 167 -8.44 7.51 -9.23
N SER A 168 -7.32 7.77 -8.56
CA SER A 168 -5.95 7.55 -9.06
C SER A 168 -5.64 6.10 -9.43
N HIS A 169 -6.32 5.14 -8.80
CA HIS A 169 -6.14 3.70 -9.05
C HIS A 169 -6.85 3.20 -10.31
N LEU A 170 -7.82 3.96 -10.84
CA LEU A 170 -8.57 3.56 -12.01
C LEU A 170 -7.71 3.76 -13.27
N PRO A 171 -7.54 2.73 -14.13
CA PRO A 171 -6.70 2.84 -15.33
C PRO A 171 -7.06 4.08 -16.17
N PRO A 172 -6.06 4.78 -16.75
CA PRO A 172 -6.32 5.98 -17.55
C PRO A 172 -7.25 5.69 -18.74
N ASP A 173 -7.18 4.48 -19.28
CA ASP A 173 -7.93 3.93 -20.41
C ASP A 173 -9.18 3.14 -20.00
N PHE A 174 -9.64 3.25 -18.74
CA PHE A 174 -10.82 2.55 -18.26
C PHE A 174 -12.06 2.81 -19.14
N GLU A 175 -12.67 1.74 -19.67
CA GLU A 175 -13.75 1.80 -20.65
C GLU A 175 -14.94 2.64 -20.18
N GLY A 176 -15.30 2.56 -18.89
CA GLY A 176 -16.44 3.31 -18.35
C GLY A 176 -16.27 4.83 -18.42
N ARG A 177 -15.04 5.36 -18.43
CA ARG A 177 -14.80 6.80 -18.66
C ARG A 177 -15.16 7.20 -20.08
N GLN A 178 -14.84 6.36 -21.06
CA GLN A 178 -15.17 6.64 -22.46
C GLN A 178 -16.70 6.64 -22.66
N THR A 179 -17.37 5.65 -22.10
CA THR A 179 -18.83 5.55 -22.12
C THR A 179 -19.52 6.77 -21.52
N VAL A 180 -19.16 7.16 -20.29
CA VAL A 180 -19.75 8.34 -19.62
C VAL A 180 -19.43 9.63 -20.39
N SER A 181 -18.22 9.75 -20.93
CA SER A 181 -17.82 10.90 -21.77
C SER A 181 -18.66 11.01 -23.05
N GLN A 182 -19.01 9.89 -23.69
CA GLN A 182 -19.84 9.89 -24.90
C GLN A 182 -21.25 10.43 -24.59
N TRP A 183 -21.87 9.97 -23.50
CA TRP A 183 -23.19 10.47 -23.09
C TRP A 183 -23.16 11.93 -22.66
N LEU A 184 -22.11 12.37 -21.97
CA LEU A 184 -21.90 13.79 -21.66
C LEU A 184 -21.79 14.65 -22.94
N GLN A 185 -21.13 14.15 -23.99
CA GLN A 185 -21.07 14.84 -25.27
C GLN A 185 -22.45 14.92 -25.93
N THR A 186 -23.21 13.83 -25.97
CA THR A 186 -24.58 13.81 -26.49
C THR A 186 -25.48 14.82 -25.77
N LEU A 187 -25.49 14.80 -24.43
CA LEU A 187 -26.29 15.72 -23.62
C LEU A 187 -25.84 17.17 -23.74
N SER A 188 -24.54 17.44 -23.99
CA SER A 188 -24.05 18.81 -24.18
C SER A 188 -24.58 19.49 -25.44
N GLY A 189 -25.08 18.71 -26.42
CA GLY A 189 -25.72 19.21 -27.63
C GLY A 189 -27.22 19.49 -27.49
N MET A 190 -27.81 19.17 -26.34
CA MET A 190 -29.23 19.32 -26.04
C MET A 190 -29.48 20.59 -25.20
N SER A 191 -30.65 21.18 -25.34
CA SER A 191 -31.15 22.22 -24.43
C SER A 191 -31.53 21.60 -23.09
N ALA A 192 -31.55 22.38 -22.01
CA ALA A 192 -31.91 21.88 -20.68
C ALA A 192 -33.27 21.15 -20.65
N SER A 193 -34.25 21.65 -21.42
CA SER A 193 -35.60 21.09 -21.54
C SER A 193 -35.74 19.93 -22.52
N ASP A 194 -34.69 19.60 -23.28
CA ASP A 194 -34.76 18.51 -24.24
C ASP A 194 -34.68 17.17 -23.48
N GLU A 195 -35.47 16.19 -23.91
CA GLU A 195 -35.54 14.87 -23.28
C GLU A 195 -34.90 13.80 -24.16
N LEU A 196 -34.30 12.80 -23.53
CA LEU A 196 -33.85 11.58 -24.20
C LEU A 196 -35.07 10.76 -24.67
N ASP A 197 -35.04 10.32 -25.93
CA ASP A 197 -36.06 9.42 -26.46
C ASP A 197 -35.95 7.98 -25.91
N ASP A 198 -36.97 7.15 -26.12
CA ASP A 198 -37.00 5.76 -25.64
C ASP A 198 -35.80 4.93 -26.11
N SER A 199 -35.29 5.19 -27.32
CA SER A 199 -34.15 4.47 -27.88
C SER A 199 -32.85 4.91 -27.19
N GLN A 200 -32.68 6.21 -26.98
CA GLN A 200 -31.54 6.79 -26.27
C GLN A 200 -31.50 6.32 -24.82
N VAL A 201 -32.65 6.32 -24.11
CA VAL A 201 -32.75 5.82 -22.74
C VAL A 201 -32.33 4.35 -22.65
N ARG A 202 -32.83 3.48 -23.55
CA ARG A 202 -32.46 2.06 -23.56
C ARG A 202 -30.97 1.85 -23.85
N GLN A 203 -30.42 2.59 -24.79
CA GLN A 203 -28.99 2.51 -25.11
C GLN A 203 -28.13 3.00 -23.94
N MET A 204 -28.51 4.11 -23.30
CA MET A 204 -27.79 4.68 -22.17
C MET A 204 -27.81 3.74 -20.96
N LEU A 205 -28.94 3.12 -20.67
CA LEU A 205 -29.03 2.11 -19.61
C LEU A 205 -28.09 0.93 -19.87
N PHE A 206 -28.08 0.39 -21.09
CA PHE A 206 -27.19 -0.71 -21.46
C PHE A 206 -25.71 -0.33 -21.32
N ASP A 207 -25.34 0.84 -21.82
CA ASP A 207 -23.98 1.36 -21.79
C ASP A 207 -23.48 1.59 -20.35
N LEU A 208 -24.32 2.22 -19.50
CA LEU A 208 -24.00 2.46 -18.09
C LEU A 208 -23.94 1.17 -17.28
N GLU A 209 -24.80 0.20 -17.56
CA GLU A 209 -24.75 -1.12 -16.91
C GLU A 209 -23.47 -1.87 -17.30
N SER A 210 -23.05 -1.80 -18.57
CA SER A 210 -21.77 -2.35 -19.02
C SER A 210 -20.58 -1.68 -18.32
N ALA A 211 -20.55 -0.35 -18.27
CA ALA A 211 -19.52 0.43 -17.58
C ALA A 211 -19.48 0.16 -16.07
N TYR A 212 -20.63 0.02 -15.42
CA TYR A 212 -20.74 -0.34 -14.01
C TYR A 212 -20.21 -1.76 -13.75
N ASN A 213 -20.54 -2.72 -14.62
CA ASN A 213 -20.01 -4.07 -14.54
C ASN A 213 -18.48 -4.11 -14.75
N ALA A 214 -17.95 -3.29 -15.66
CA ALA A 214 -16.51 -3.10 -15.84
C ALA A 214 -15.84 -2.56 -14.59
N PHE A 215 -16.47 -1.57 -13.96
CA PHE A 215 -15.99 -1.00 -12.71
C PHE A 215 -15.96 -2.05 -11.59
N ASN A 216 -17.01 -2.84 -11.43
CA ASN A 216 -17.04 -3.94 -10.47
C ASN A 216 -15.97 -5.00 -10.75
N ARG A 217 -15.75 -5.39 -12.01
CA ARG A 217 -14.64 -6.30 -12.39
C ARG A 217 -13.28 -5.73 -11.97
N PHE A 218 -13.06 -4.45 -12.18
CA PHE A 218 -11.84 -3.76 -11.75
C PHE A 218 -11.66 -3.77 -10.23
N LEU A 219 -12.71 -3.55 -9.45
CA LEU A 219 -12.63 -3.58 -7.98
C LEU A 219 -12.33 -4.96 -7.39
N HIS A 220 -12.65 -6.04 -8.13
CA HIS A 220 -12.43 -7.42 -7.70
C HIS A 220 -11.13 -8.04 -8.25
N ALA A 221 -10.38 -7.32 -9.09
CA ALA A 221 -9.09 -7.74 -9.66
C ALA A 221 -7.92 -7.45 -8.72
#